data_AF-X1Q4N8-F1
#
_entry.id   AF-X1Q4N8-F1
#
_cell.length_a   1.000
_cell.length_b   1.000
_cell.length_c   1.000
_cell.angle_alpha   90.00
_cell.angle_beta   90.00
_cell.angle_gamma   90.00
#
_symmetry.space_group_name_H-M   'P 1'
#
loop_
_entity.id
_entity.type
_entity.pdbx_description
1 polymer ?
#
loop_
_entity_poly.entity_id
_entity_poly.type
_entity_poly.pdbx_seq_one_letter_code
_entity_poly.pdbx_strand_id
1 'polypeptide(L)'
;IAAIRNLYKKRIYDENQARDKLARLNLPSDQIDVLMQQWFYDKVEELDATWSTAQTLKFLKRNLISSERAKQELYLNGYTEERINVYLKDLKWTPPKE
;
A
#
# COMPACT_ATOMS: atom_id res chain seq x y z
N ILE A 1 -3.86 6.15 21.96
CA ILE A 1 -3.91 5.01 20.99
C ILE A 1 -4.65 5.40 19.69
N ALA A 2 -5.93 5.82 19.74
CA ALA A 2 -6.72 6.13 18.53
C ALA A 2 -6.07 7.16 17.56
N ALA A 3 -5.44 8.21 18.08
CA ALA A 3 -4.72 9.17 17.24
C ALA A 3 -3.55 8.53 16.47
N ILE A 4 -2.78 7.65 17.12
CA ILE A 4 -1.66 6.93 16.49
C ILE A 4 -2.19 5.97 15.41
N ARG A 5 -3.28 5.24 15.71
CA ARG A 5 -3.99 4.40 14.74
C ARG A 5 -4.41 5.19 13.50
N ASN A 6 -5.03 6.35 13.68
CA ASN A 6 -5.48 7.18 12.56
C ASN A 6 -4.31 7.68 11.71
N LEU A 7 -3.21 8.11 12.34
CA LEU A 7 -2.01 8.56 11.62
C LEU A 7 -1.32 7.40 10.88
N TYR A 8 -1.31 6.20 11.47
CA TYR A 8 -0.79 4.98 10.83
C TYR A 8 -1.67 4.51 9.65
N LYS A 9 -3.01 4.50 9.82
CA LYS A 9 -3.97 4.21 8.74
C LYS A 9 -3.81 5.20 7.58
N LYS A 10 -3.65 6.48 7.89
CA LYS A 10 -3.40 7.56 6.91
C LYS A 10 -1.97 7.59 6.35
N ARG A 11 -1.11 6.62 6.70
CA ARG A 11 0.30 6.52 6.24
C ARG A 11 1.17 7.72 6.61
N ILE A 12 0.73 8.56 7.57
CA ILE A 12 1.56 9.62 8.16
C ILE A 12 2.61 8.99 9.08
N TYR A 13 2.25 7.88 9.74
CA TYR A 13 3.20 7.01 10.40
C TYR A 13 3.43 5.73 9.60
N ASP A 14 4.69 5.37 9.42
CA ASP A 14 5.07 4.00 9.09
C ASP A 14 4.93 3.08 10.32
N GLU A 15 5.17 1.80 10.10
CA GLU A 15 5.04 0.76 11.13
C GLU A 15 6.01 0.96 12.31
N ASN A 16 7.25 1.37 12.04
CA ASN A 16 8.24 1.63 13.08
C ASN A 16 7.88 2.88 13.89
N GLN A 17 7.46 3.95 13.21
CA GLN A 17 6.99 5.18 13.85
C GLN A 17 5.75 4.93 14.72
N ALA A 18 4.80 4.13 14.24
CA ALA A 18 3.61 3.77 15.02
C ALA A 18 3.98 2.94 16.26
N ARG A 19 4.85 1.93 16.11
CA ARG A 19 5.39 1.13 17.21
C ARG A 19 6.11 2.00 18.24
N ASP A 20 6.98 2.90 17.81
CA ASP A 20 7.72 3.82 18.69
C ASP A 20 6.78 4.73 19.50
N LYS A 21 5.72 5.24 18.87
CA LYS A 21 4.73 6.08 19.56
C LYS A 21 3.90 5.27 20.55
N LEU A 22 3.61 4.00 20.26
CA LEU A 22 2.91 3.09 21.17
C LEU A 22 3.79 2.66 22.35
N ALA A 23 5.07 2.38 22.10
CA ALA A 23 6.05 2.05 23.13
C ALA A 23 6.22 3.20 24.15
N ARG A 24 6.19 4.46 23.70
CA ARG A 24 6.20 5.65 24.58
C ARG A 24 4.97 5.78 25.48
N LEU A 25 3.91 5.00 25.23
CA LEU A 25 2.75 4.90 26.12
C LEU A 25 2.90 3.75 27.13
N ASN A 26 4.09 3.15 27.24
CA ASN A 26 4.39 2.00 28.09
C ASN A 26 3.50 0.77 27.81
N LEU A 27 3.10 0.59 26.54
CA LEU A 27 2.39 -0.63 26.12
C LEU A 27 3.38 -1.80 26.02
N PRO A 28 3.01 -3.02 26.46
CA PRO A 28 3.80 -4.23 26.26
C PRO A 28 4.01 -4.52 24.77
N SER A 29 5.17 -5.10 24.42
CA SER A 29 5.51 -5.43 23.02
C SER A 29 4.43 -6.29 22.36
N ASP A 30 3.97 -7.34 23.04
CA ASP A 30 2.93 -8.24 22.52
C ASP A 30 1.63 -7.51 22.19
N GLN A 31 1.25 -6.52 23.02
CA GLN A 31 0.07 -5.70 22.79
C GLN A 31 0.26 -4.78 21.58
N ILE A 32 1.45 -4.21 21.41
CA ILE A 32 1.80 -3.40 20.24
C ILE A 32 1.70 -4.27 18.98
N ASP A 33 2.21 -5.49 19.00
CA ASP A 33 2.17 -6.38 17.85
C ASP A 33 0.74 -6.75 17.43
N VAL A 34 -0.13 -7.06 18.40
CA VAL A 34 -1.56 -7.30 18.14
C VAL A 34 -2.23 -6.07 17.54
N LEU A 35 -1.97 -4.87 18.07
CA LEU A 35 -2.53 -3.62 17.54
C LEU A 35 -2.05 -3.35 16.12
N MET A 36 -0.76 -3.51 15.86
CA MET A 36 -0.19 -3.29 14.53
C MET A 36 -0.75 -4.28 13.51
N GLN A 37 -0.90 -5.55 13.88
CA GLN A 37 -1.51 -6.57 13.04
C GLN A 37 -2.97 -6.22 12.71
N GLN A 38 -3.76 -5.86 13.71
CA GLN A 38 -5.15 -5.42 13.50
C GLN A 38 -5.22 -4.21 12.57
N TRP A 39 -4.40 -3.19 12.81
CA TRP A 39 -4.44 -1.95 12.03
C TRP A 39 -3.92 -2.13 10.62
N PHE A 40 -2.99 -3.07 10.40
CA PHE A 40 -2.55 -3.43 9.07
C PHE A 40 -3.73 -3.94 8.23
N TYR A 41 -4.60 -4.78 8.80
CA TYR A 41 -5.82 -5.23 8.13
C TYR A 41 -6.84 -4.10 7.97
N ASP A 42 -7.06 -3.25 8.99
CA ASP A 42 -7.97 -2.10 8.91
C ASP A 42 -7.54 -1.05 7.87
N LYS A 43 -6.23 -0.91 7.63
CA LYS A 43 -5.63 0.04 6.68
C LYS A 43 -5.94 -0.32 5.23
N VAL A 44 -6.28 -1.58 4.96
CA VAL A 44 -6.65 -2.07 3.63
C VAL A 44 -8.06 -1.62 3.24
N GLU A 45 -8.93 -1.27 4.19
CA GLU A 45 -10.32 -0.84 3.92
C GLU A 45 -10.47 0.65 3.55
N GLU A 46 -9.46 1.50 3.76
CA GLU A 46 -9.51 2.96 3.47
C GLU A 46 -8.55 3.36 2.35
N LEU A 47 -8.51 2.59 1.27
CA LEU A 47 -7.71 2.98 0.12
C LEU A 47 -8.59 3.61 -0.97
N ASP A 48 -8.43 4.93 -1.13
CA ASP A 48 -9.19 5.74 -2.07
C ASP A 48 -8.49 5.75 -3.45
N ALA A 49 -8.42 4.57 -4.08
CA ALA A 49 -7.93 4.47 -5.44
C ALA A 49 -8.88 5.24 -6.38
N THR A 50 -8.34 6.17 -7.16
CA THR A 50 -9.15 6.88 -8.16
C THR A 50 -9.54 5.96 -9.31
N TRP A 51 -8.75 4.90 -9.55
CA TRP A 51 -9.00 3.90 -10.58
C TRP A 51 -8.78 2.49 -10.08
N SER A 52 -9.58 1.56 -10.61
CA SER A 52 -9.34 0.13 -10.41
C SER A 52 -8.00 -0.29 -11.00
N THR A 53 -7.50 -1.46 -10.58
CA THR A 53 -6.28 -2.07 -11.13
C THR A 53 -6.32 -2.16 -12.66
N ALA A 54 -7.44 -2.65 -13.23
CA ALA A 54 -7.61 -2.80 -14.67
C ALA A 54 -7.58 -1.45 -15.40
N GLN A 55 -8.23 -0.42 -14.85
CA GLN A 55 -8.20 0.93 -15.39
C GLN A 55 -6.78 1.51 -15.34
N THR A 56 -6.09 1.40 -14.21
CA THR A 56 -4.72 1.86 -14.02
C THR A 56 -3.76 1.23 -15.04
N LEU A 57 -3.77 -0.09 -15.18
CA LEU A 57 -2.90 -0.80 -16.13
C LEU A 57 -3.25 -0.44 -17.58
N LYS A 58 -4.54 -0.28 -17.91
CA LYS A 58 -5.01 0.15 -19.23
C LYS A 58 -4.53 1.57 -19.56
N PHE A 59 -4.61 2.50 -18.62
CA PHE A 59 -4.17 3.88 -18.81
C PHE A 59 -2.65 3.97 -18.95
N LEU A 60 -1.90 3.20 -18.16
CA LEU A 60 -0.45 3.08 -18.32
C LEU A 60 -0.08 2.51 -19.69
N LYS A 61 -0.70 1.41 -20.12
CA LYS A 61 -0.45 0.79 -21.44
C LYS A 61 -0.73 1.75 -22.60
N ARG A 62 -1.71 2.63 -22.44
CA ARG A 62 -2.08 3.67 -23.41
C ARG A 62 -1.27 4.97 -23.26
N ASN A 63 -0.28 5.01 -22.37
CA ASN A 63 0.51 6.20 -22.04
C ASN A 63 -0.34 7.42 -21.62
N LEU A 64 -1.53 7.21 -21.03
CA LEU A 64 -2.38 8.27 -20.50
C LEU A 64 -1.94 8.73 -19.10
N ILE A 65 -1.16 7.91 -18.40
CA ILE A 65 -0.56 8.21 -17.10
C ILE A 65 0.90 7.72 -17.08
N SER A 66 1.71 8.32 -16.21
CA SER A 66 3.10 7.89 -16.00
C SER A 66 3.19 6.58 -15.21
N SER A 67 4.34 5.90 -15.30
CA SER A 67 4.63 4.71 -14.48
C SER A 67 4.56 5.01 -12.99
N GLU A 68 5.05 6.18 -12.54
CA GLU A 68 4.97 6.58 -11.12
C GLU A 68 3.53 6.81 -10.68
N ARG A 69 2.69 7.41 -11.54
CA ARG A 69 1.27 7.56 -11.25
C ARG A 69 0.56 6.21 -11.16
N ALA A 70 0.90 5.27 -12.04
CA ALA A 70 0.34 3.92 -12.00
C ALA A 70 0.77 3.15 -10.73
N LYS A 71 2.04 3.27 -10.30
CA LYS A 71 2.51 2.69 -9.03
C LYS A 71 1.72 3.24 -7.84
N GLN A 72 1.50 4.55 -7.81
CA GLN A 72 0.71 5.19 -6.76
C GLN A 72 -0.71 4.64 -6.71
N GLU A 73 -1.39 4.52 -7.85
CA GLU A 73 -2.74 3.96 -7.90
C GLU A 73 -2.78 2.48 -7.52
N LEU A 74 -1.80 1.67 -7.92
CA LEU A 74 -1.74 0.27 -7.50
C LEU A 74 -1.45 0.14 -6.00
N TYR A 75 -0.65 1.04 -5.42
CA TYR A 75 -0.42 1.11 -3.98
C TYR A 75 -1.67 1.58 -3.22
N LEU A 76 -2.47 2.46 -3.83
CA LEU A 76 -3.83 2.81 -3.37
C LEU A 76 -4.85 1.71 -3.67
N ASN A 77 -4.57 0.72 -4.50
CA ASN A 77 -5.41 -0.48 -4.61
C ASN A 77 -4.97 -1.59 -3.63
N GLY A 78 -3.99 -1.31 -2.77
CA GLY A 78 -3.54 -2.22 -1.70
C GLY A 78 -2.44 -3.17 -2.11
N TYR A 79 -1.82 -3.00 -3.28
CA TYR A 79 -0.70 -3.84 -3.70
C TYR A 79 0.61 -3.44 -3.01
N THR A 80 1.40 -4.46 -2.68
CA THR A 80 2.80 -4.30 -2.25
C THR A 80 3.69 -3.93 -3.42
N GLU A 81 4.85 -3.34 -3.14
CA GLU A 81 5.84 -2.98 -4.16
C GLU A 81 6.23 -4.17 -5.06
N GLU A 82 6.38 -5.36 -4.47
CA GLU A 82 6.65 -6.60 -5.21
C GLU A 82 5.57 -6.88 -6.27
N ARG A 83 4.29 -6.87 -5.87
CA ARG A 83 3.16 -7.15 -6.79
C ARG A 83 3.04 -6.07 -7.85
N ILE A 84 3.25 -4.81 -7.49
CA ILE A 84 3.29 -3.69 -8.44
C ILE A 84 4.36 -3.95 -9.51
N ASN A 85 5.57 -4.33 -9.09
CA ASN A 85 6.66 -4.62 -10.00
C ASN A 85 6.36 -5.79 -10.95
N VAL A 86 5.62 -6.82 -10.50
CA VAL A 86 5.15 -7.90 -11.37
C VAL A 86 4.23 -7.36 -12.46
N TYR A 87 3.20 -6.58 -12.12
CA TYR A 87 2.29 -5.99 -13.11
C TYR A 87 3.01 -5.09 -14.13
N LEU A 88 3.99 -4.30 -13.67
CA LEU A 88 4.75 -3.42 -14.54
C LEU A 88 5.69 -4.18 -15.50
N LYS A 89 6.22 -5.34 -15.07
CA LYS A 89 7.02 -6.22 -15.93
C LYS A 89 6.15 -6.92 -16.96
N ASP A 90 5.00 -7.43 -16.56
CA ASP A 90 4.03 -8.10 -17.44
C ASP A 90 3.58 -7.20 -18.59
N LEU A 91 3.31 -5.91 -18.30
CA LEU A 91 2.95 -4.92 -19.30
C LEU A 91 3.99 -4.73 -20.42
N LYS A 92 5.26 -5.00 -20.13
CA LYS A 92 6.38 -4.89 -21.08
C LYS A 92 6.76 -6.24 -21.69
N TRP A 93 6.18 -7.34 -21.19
CA TRP A 93 6.53 -8.67 -21.63
C TRP A 93 5.96 -8.94 -23.02
N THR A 94 6.82 -9.47 -23.89
CA THR A 94 6.43 -9.96 -25.22
C THR A 94 6.73 -11.45 -25.28
N PRO A 95 5.77 -12.29 -25.71
CA PRO A 95 6.02 -13.72 -25.86
C PRO A 95 7.16 -13.96 -26.85
N PRO A 96 8.01 -14.99 -26.63
CA PRO A 96 8.98 -15.43 -27.62
C PRO A 96 8.28 -15.76 -28.94
N LYS A 97 8.90 -15.43 -30.07
CA LYS A 97 8.42 -15.91 -31.37
C LYS A 97 8.71 -17.42 -31.45
N GLU A 98 7.68 -18.19 -31.81
CA GLU A 98 7.77 -19.62 -32.13
C GLU A 98 8.70 -19.88 -33.32
#